data_AF-A0A2M7HT53-F1
#
_entry.id   AF-A0A2M7HT53-F1
#
_cell.length_a   1.000
_cell.length_b   1.000
_cell.length_c   1.000
_cell.angle_alpha   90.00
_cell.angle_beta   90.00
_cell.angle_gamma   90.00
#
_symmetry.space_group_name_H-M   'P 1'
#
loop_
_entity.id
_entity.type
_entity.pdbx_description
1 polymer ?
#
loop_
_entity_poly.entity_id
_entity_poly.type
_entity_poly.pdbx_seq_one_letter_code
_entity_poly.pdbx_strand_id
1 'polypeptide(L)'
;MAWYKNTFSWSVVLSTIAIILSQSPPIKDWIKHDSLIIKYGDRVGINNAIGLTGYHVTIELENNGNTTLPIESINLHVVDPSANTKIYSAETLSTPSANGNVFNLPVASLVLEPGQRWSGSIFFNKNISPSEEEKFNSIRLIVSQNIQEKLQMQTWENYNPKANIPADEDVYNRAVDFFNSKFDLEKGIYNAFVEVSIRNKHSVSESFEFTLYEYHFEMIKAQVADYRYGFGIYLPHLPNKQFSVKLQPNK
;
A
#
# COMPACT_ATOMS: atom_id res chain seq x y z
N MET A 1 -57.92 -25.97 38.04
CA MET A 1 -56.87 -25.29 38.84
C MET A 1 -56.00 -24.50 37.88
N ALA A 2 -55.79 -23.21 38.11
CA ALA A 2 -55.06 -22.32 37.21
C ALA A 2 -53.57 -22.68 37.17
N TRP A 3 -53.08 -23.26 36.08
CA TRP A 3 -51.68 -23.69 35.92
C TRP A 3 -50.67 -22.55 36.13
N TYR A 4 -51.07 -21.32 35.79
CA TYR A 4 -50.27 -20.11 35.94
C TYR A 4 -50.01 -19.69 37.40
N LYS A 5 -50.71 -20.30 38.37
CA LYS A 5 -50.48 -20.07 39.81
C LYS A 5 -49.49 -21.05 40.43
N ASN A 6 -49.00 -22.04 39.68
CA ASN A 6 -48.07 -23.03 40.19
C ASN A 6 -46.61 -22.59 39.96
N THR A 7 -45.89 -22.33 41.05
CA THR A 7 -44.46 -21.95 41.03
C THR A 7 -43.59 -22.96 40.31
N PHE A 8 -43.91 -24.26 40.41
CA PHE A 8 -43.18 -25.31 39.72
C PHE A 8 -43.23 -25.16 38.20
N SER A 9 -44.39 -24.81 37.64
CA SER A 9 -44.55 -24.60 36.19
C SER A 9 -43.71 -23.42 35.69
N TRP A 10 -43.62 -22.33 36.46
CA TRP A 10 -42.76 -21.20 36.13
C TRP A 10 -41.27 -21.53 36.21
N SER A 11 -40.84 -22.32 37.21
CA SER A 11 -39.45 -22.77 37.29
C SER A 11 -39.06 -23.62 36.08
N VAL A 12 -39.94 -24.51 35.61
CA VAL A 12 -39.71 -25.31 34.39
C VAL A 12 -39.59 -24.43 33.13
N VAL A 13 -40.48 -23.44 32.97
CA VAL A 13 -40.41 -22.51 31.82
C VAL A 13 -39.13 -21.67 31.87
N LEU A 14 -38.79 -21.08 33.01
CA LEU A 14 -37.59 -20.24 33.16
C LEU A 14 -36.30 -21.04 32.95
N SER A 15 -36.22 -22.26 33.49
CA SER A 15 -35.07 -23.14 33.27
C SER A 15 -34.94 -23.58 31.82
N THR A 16 -36.05 -23.87 31.14
CA THR A 16 -36.05 -24.19 29.70
C THR A 16 -35.55 -23.01 28.87
N ILE A 17 -36.04 -21.80 29.15
CA ILE A 17 -35.57 -20.57 28.48
C ILE A 17 -34.09 -20.32 28.77
N ALA A 18 -33.65 -20.48 30.02
CA ALA A 18 -32.25 -20.32 30.40
C ALA A 18 -31.35 -21.33 29.69
N ILE A 19 -31.79 -22.59 29.55
CA ILE A 19 -31.07 -23.62 28.80
C ILE A 19 -30.97 -23.20 27.33
N ILE A 20 -32.07 -22.81 26.69
CA ILE A 20 -32.07 -22.36 25.29
C ILE A 20 -31.12 -21.17 25.09
N LEU A 21 -31.20 -20.16 25.96
CA LEU A 21 -30.34 -18.98 25.88
C LEU A 21 -28.87 -19.30 26.18
N SER A 22 -28.59 -20.24 27.07
CA SER A 22 -27.22 -20.69 27.38
C SER A 22 -26.57 -21.47 26.23
N GLN A 23 -27.38 -22.12 25.39
CA GLN A 23 -26.93 -22.87 24.21
C GLN A 23 -26.99 -22.01 22.94
N SER A 24 -27.72 -20.89 22.95
CA SER A 24 -27.79 -19.99 21.81
C SER A 24 -26.50 -19.18 21.67
N PRO A 25 -26.04 -18.90 20.44
CA PRO A 25 -24.99 -17.93 20.21
C PRO A 25 -25.36 -16.59 20.87
N PRO A 26 -24.39 -15.80 21.35
CA PRO A 26 -24.63 -14.45 21.83
C PRO A 26 -25.58 -13.69 20.91
N ILE A 27 -26.57 -12.98 21.46
CA ILE A 27 -27.61 -12.27 20.67
C ILE A 27 -26.99 -11.34 19.61
N LYS A 28 -25.81 -10.79 19.89
CA LYS A 28 -25.02 -9.97 18.95
C LYS A 28 -24.64 -10.69 17.64
N ASP A 29 -24.63 -12.02 17.62
CA ASP A 29 -24.30 -12.84 16.45
C ASP A 29 -25.54 -13.17 15.60
N TRP A 30 -26.75 -12.84 16.08
CA TRP A 30 -27.99 -13.16 15.38
C TRP A 30 -28.25 -12.22 14.20
N ILE A 31 -27.74 -10.98 14.26
CA ILE A 31 -27.86 -10.00 13.18
C ILE A 31 -26.47 -9.83 12.57
N LYS A 32 -26.31 -10.29 11.33
CA LYS A 32 -25.06 -10.10 10.59
C LYS A 32 -24.79 -8.61 10.40
N HIS A 33 -23.66 -8.16 10.90
CA HIS A 33 -23.19 -6.80 10.76
C HIS A 33 -21.74 -6.80 10.31
N ASP A 34 -21.48 -6.07 9.24
CA ASP A 34 -20.17 -5.89 8.65
C ASP A 34 -19.65 -4.53 9.06
N SER A 35 -18.49 -4.49 9.71
CA SER A 35 -17.85 -3.26 10.13
C SER A 35 -16.34 -3.40 9.98
N LEU A 36 -15.78 -2.65 9.05
CA LEU A 36 -14.34 -2.51 8.88
C LEU A 36 -13.93 -1.13 9.37
N ILE A 37 -12.93 -1.09 10.23
CA ILE A 37 -12.27 0.15 10.66
C ILE A 37 -10.93 0.21 9.96
N ILE A 38 -10.63 1.34 9.32
CA ILE A 38 -9.36 1.63 8.68
C ILE A 38 -8.65 2.69 9.52
N LYS A 39 -7.40 2.43 9.89
CA LYS A 39 -6.50 3.44 10.47
C LYS A 39 -5.25 3.53 9.60
N TYR A 40 -4.66 4.70 9.52
CA TYR A 40 -3.41 4.93 8.78
C TYR A 40 -2.31 5.43 9.72
N GLY A 41 -1.07 5.20 9.32
CA GLY A 41 0.12 5.67 10.04
C GLY A 41 0.25 7.20 10.02
N ASP A 42 1.25 7.75 10.70
CA ASP A 42 1.45 9.19 10.78
C ASP A 42 2.17 9.79 9.55
N ARG A 43 2.65 8.94 8.65
CA ARG A 43 3.44 9.34 7.48
C ARG A 43 3.07 8.55 6.23
N VAL A 44 3.24 9.18 5.08
CA VAL A 44 3.27 8.54 3.77
C VAL A 44 4.68 8.68 3.19
N GLY A 45 5.26 7.55 2.78
CA GLY A 45 6.47 7.52 1.97
C GLY A 45 6.11 7.76 0.51
N ILE A 46 6.91 8.56 -0.19
CA ILE A 46 6.72 8.81 -1.62
C ILE A 46 7.98 8.31 -2.32
N ASN A 47 7.79 7.43 -3.29
CA ASN A 47 8.85 6.87 -4.11
C ASN A 47 8.61 7.19 -5.58
N ASN A 48 9.65 7.05 -6.40
CA ASN A 48 9.59 7.38 -7.81
C ASN A 48 10.42 6.40 -8.63
N ALA A 49 9.79 5.59 -9.49
CA ALA A 49 10.50 4.74 -10.43
C ALA A 49 10.51 5.38 -11.81
N ILE A 50 11.57 6.10 -12.16
CA ILE A 50 11.75 6.77 -13.46
C ILE A 50 10.54 7.65 -13.84
N GLY A 51 10.10 8.50 -12.90
CA GLY A 51 8.95 9.38 -13.11
C GLY A 51 7.62 8.79 -12.67
N LEU A 52 7.52 7.47 -12.51
CA LEU A 52 6.32 6.83 -11.96
C LEU A 52 6.31 6.96 -10.44
N THR A 53 5.44 7.83 -9.93
CA THR A 53 5.25 8.02 -8.50
C THR A 53 4.52 6.83 -7.87
N GLY A 54 5.02 6.36 -6.73
CA GLY A 54 4.34 5.42 -5.85
C GLY A 54 4.19 5.99 -4.44
N TYR A 55 3.34 5.33 -3.65
CA TYR A 55 3.10 5.69 -2.25
C TYR A 55 3.28 4.48 -1.34
N HIS A 56 3.83 4.74 -0.17
CA HIS A 56 3.98 3.75 0.88
C HIS A 56 3.24 4.23 2.13
N VAL A 57 2.15 3.54 2.49
CA VAL A 57 1.30 3.91 3.62
C VAL A 57 1.19 2.72 4.58
N THR A 58 1.41 2.96 5.86
CA THR A 58 1.10 1.97 6.90
C THR A 58 -0.39 2.03 7.22
N ILE A 59 -1.08 0.89 7.15
CA ILE A 59 -2.52 0.79 7.37
C ILE A 59 -2.79 -0.32 8.39
N GLU A 60 -3.73 -0.05 9.29
CA GLU A 60 -4.35 -1.04 10.18
C GLU A 60 -5.82 -1.23 9.76
N LEU A 61 -6.20 -2.48 9.57
CA LEU A 61 -7.56 -2.91 9.26
C LEU A 61 -8.09 -3.74 10.44
N GLU A 62 -9.27 -3.37 10.94
CA GLU A 62 -9.90 -4.04 12.07
C GLU A 62 -11.33 -4.45 11.69
N ASN A 63 -11.61 -5.76 11.74
CA ASN A 63 -12.95 -6.27 11.56
C ASN A 63 -13.70 -6.21 12.90
N ASN A 64 -14.49 -5.15 13.08
CA ASN A 64 -15.35 -4.97 14.25
C ASN A 64 -16.76 -5.59 14.06
N GLY A 65 -16.99 -6.23 12.90
CA GLY A 65 -18.21 -6.97 12.60
C GLY A 65 -18.23 -8.39 13.18
N ASN A 66 -19.32 -9.11 12.91
CA ASN A 66 -19.49 -10.51 13.30
C ASN A 66 -19.44 -11.48 12.10
N THR A 67 -19.01 -11.00 10.93
CA THR A 67 -18.80 -11.84 9.74
C THR A 67 -17.38 -11.70 9.23
N THR A 68 -16.89 -12.74 8.56
CA THR A 68 -15.58 -12.74 7.89
C THR A 68 -15.59 -11.73 6.73
N LEU A 69 -14.52 -10.93 6.63
CA LEU A 69 -14.33 -9.91 5.60
C LEU A 69 -13.19 -10.33 4.64
N PRO A 70 -13.51 -10.94 3.49
CA PRO A 70 -12.54 -11.17 2.42
C PRO A 70 -12.23 -9.85 1.70
N ILE A 71 -10.99 -9.37 1.84
CA ILE A 71 -10.54 -8.14 1.19
C ILE A 71 -10.21 -8.45 -0.28
N GLU A 72 -10.82 -7.71 -1.19
CA GLU A 72 -10.66 -7.91 -2.63
C GLU A 72 -9.59 -6.98 -3.21
N SER A 73 -9.64 -5.70 -2.86
CA SER A 73 -8.63 -4.73 -3.26
C SER A 73 -8.49 -3.61 -2.24
N ILE A 74 -7.35 -2.95 -2.27
CA ILE A 74 -7.06 -1.74 -1.51
C ILE A 74 -6.51 -0.73 -2.50
N ASN A 75 -7.18 0.41 -2.64
CA ASN A 75 -6.81 1.46 -3.57
C ASN A 75 -6.54 2.76 -2.79
N LEU A 76 -5.53 3.50 -3.23
CA LEU A 76 -5.26 4.85 -2.75
C LEU A 76 -5.70 5.83 -3.83
N HIS A 77 -6.65 6.69 -3.48
CA HIS A 77 -7.07 7.80 -4.32
C HIS A 77 -6.36 9.04 -3.85
N VAL A 78 -5.65 9.72 -4.75
CA VAL A 78 -4.88 10.94 -4.46
C VAL A 78 -5.40 12.05 -5.34
N VAL A 79 -5.91 13.10 -4.72
CA VAL A 79 -6.34 14.34 -5.35
C VAL A 79 -5.20 15.35 -5.22
N ASP A 80 -4.66 15.77 -6.37
CA ASP A 80 -3.58 16.74 -6.43
C ASP A 80 -4.07 18.19 -6.18
N PRO A 81 -3.15 19.17 -6.00
CA PRO A 81 -3.52 20.57 -5.81
C PRO A 81 -4.32 21.18 -6.97
N SER A 82 -4.22 20.56 -8.16
CA SER A 82 -4.94 20.92 -9.38
C SER A 82 -6.29 20.20 -9.51
N ALA A 83 -6.75 19.51 -8.45
CA ALA A 83 -7.99 18.76 -8.35
C ALA A 83 -8.11 17.54 -9.28
N ASN A 84 -7.00 17.00 -9.79
CA ASN A 84 -7.02 15.74 -10.52
C ASN A 84 -6.93 14.56 -9.56
N THR A 85 -7.85 13.61 -9.70
CA THR A 85 -7.82 12.36 -8.93
C THR A 85 -7.01 11.30 -9.68
N LYS A 86 -6.02 10.73 -8.99
CA LYS A 86 -5.21 9.62 -9.46
C LYS A 86 -5.43 8.41 -8.57
N ILE A 87 -5.57 7.23 -9.17
CA ILE A 87 -5.84 5.98 -8.46
C ILE A 87 -4.58 5.12 -8.49
N TYR A 88 -4.18 4.63 -7.31
CA TYR A 88 -3.04 3.76 -7.12
C TYR A 88 -3.53 2.45 -6.50
N SER A 89 -3.20 1.33 -7.13
CA SER A 89 -3.60 0.01 -6.64
C SER A 89 -2.52 -0.56 -5.72
N ALA A 90 -2.94 -1.21 -4.64
CA ALA A 90 -2.02 -1.96 -3.79
C ALA A 90 -1.51 -3.21 -4.54
N GLU A 91 -0.19 -3.33 -4.67
CA GLU A 91 0.43 -4.52 -5.30
C GLU A 91 0.82 -5.57 -4.26
N THR A 92 1.43 -5.12 -3.16
CA THR A 92 1.96 -5.99 -2.13
C THR A 92 1.63 -5.45 -0.74
N LEU A 93 1.34 -6.40 0.15
CA LEU A 93 1.15 -6.19 1.57
C LEU A 93 2.39 -6.65 2.31
N SER A 94 3.10 -5.73 2.95
CA SER A 94 4.29 -6.04 3.75
C SER A 94 3.93 -6.16 5.22
N THR A 95 4.08 -7.36 5.79
CA THR A 95 3.87 -7.61 7.22
C THR A 95 5.17 -8.07 7.90
N PRO A 96 5.48 -7.55 9.10
CA PRO A 96 6.59 -8.06 9.88
C PRO A 96 6.24 -9.46 10.42
N SER A 97 7.15 -10.40 10.22
CA SER A 97 7.05 -11.74 10.81
C SER A 97 7.56 -11.77 12.25
N ALA A 98 7.23 -12.85 12.97
CA ALA A 98 7.75 -13.11 14.31
C ALA A 98 9.29 -13.13 14.39
N ASN A 99 9.97 -13.42 13.28
CA ASN A 99 11.43 -13.46 13.19
C ASN A 99 12.05 -12.14 12.68
N GLY A 100 11.24 -11.09 12.51
CA GLY A 100 11.67 -9.79 11.99
C GLY A 100 11.83 -9.72 10.45
N ASN A 101 11.67 -10.84 9.74
CA ASN A 101 11.63 -10.84 8.28
C ASN A 101 10.32 -10.21 7.78
N VAL A 102 10.39 -9.41 6.72
CA VAL A 102 9.21 -8.85 6.05
C VAL A 102 8.71 -9.84 5.01
N PHE A 103 7.44 -10.22 5.09
CA PHE A 103 6.79 -11.02 4.05
C PHE A 103 5.91 -10.13 3.18
N ASN A 104 6.03 -10.30 1.86
CA ASN A 104 5.17 -9.64 0.89
C ASN A 104 4.07 -10.62 0.46
N LEU A 105 2.82 -10.24 0.72
CA LEU A 105 1.64 -11.02 0.36
C LEU A 105 0.82 -10.29 -0.71
N PRO A 106 0.20 -11.00 -1.65
CA PRO A 106 -0.81 -10.43 -2.53
C PRO A 106 -2.01 -9.91 -1.71
N VAL A 107 -2.60 -8.80 -2.14
CA VAL A 107 -3.77 -8.20 -1.47
C VAL A 107 -4.94 -9.17 -1.38
N ALA A 108 -5.20 -9.93 -2.44
CA ALA A 108 -6.31 -10.89 -2.54
C ALA A 108 -6.24 -12.04 -1.52
N SER A 109 -5.12 -12.21 -0.82
CA SER A 109 -4.97 -13.23 0.23
C SER A 109 -5.43 -12.76 1.62
N LEU A 110 -5.81 -11.49 1.77
CA LEU A 110 -6.19 -10.94 3.07
C LEU A 110 -7.66 -11.23 3.40
N VAL A 111 -7.87 -12.01 4.46
CA VAL A 111 -9.18 -12.31 5.03
C VAL A 111 -9.16 -11.95 6.52
N LEU A 112 -10.12 -11.15 6.96
CA LEU A 112 -10.24 -10.74 8.36
C LEU A 112 -11.42 -11.46 9.02
N GLU A 113 -11.12 -12.35 9.97
CA GLU A 113 -12.13 -12.97 10.82
C GLU A 113 -12.75 -11.96 11.80
N PRO A 114 -13.94 -12.23 12.36
CA PRO A 114 -14.55 -11.36 13.37
C PRO A 114 -13.60 -11.04 14.53
N GLY A 115 -13.40 -9.75 14.82
CA GLY A 115 -12.47 -9.26 15.84
C GLY A 115 -10.99 -9.29 15.46
N GLN A 116 -10.65 -9.74 14.24
CA GLN A 116 -9.27 -9.77 13.78
C GLN A 116 -8.79 -8.37 13.40
N ARG A 117 -7.52 -8.10 13.73
CA ARG A 117 -6.77 -6.94 13.28
C ARG A 117 -5.64 -7.36 12.39
N TRP A 118 -5.40 -6.58 11.35
CA TRP A 118 -4.25 -6.69 10.47
C TRP A 118 -3.57 -5.32 10.40
N SER A 119 -2.26 -5.28 10.47
CA SER A 119 -1.48 -4.05 10.29
C SER A 119 -0.28 -4.36 9.42
N GLY A 120 -0.02 -3.49 8.46
CA GLY A 120 1.10 -3.66 7.53
C GLY A 120 1.38 -2.39 6.76
N SER A 121 2.49 -2.41 6.04
CA SER A 121 2.76 -1.36 5.07
C SER A 121 2.33 -1.79 3.68
N ILE A 122 1.69 -0.88 2.96
CA ILE A 122 1.15 -1.13 1.63
C ILE A 122 1.89 -0.25 0.64
N PHE A 123 2.34 -0.88 -0.45
CA PHE A 123 2.94 -0.20 -1.57
C PHE A 123 1.90 -0.02 -2.68
N PHE A 124 1.60 1.24 -2.97
CA PHE A 124 0.62 1.66 -3.96
C PHE A 124 1.34 2.18 -5.20
N ASN A 125 1.07 1.55 -6.34
CA ASN A 125 1.61 1.96 -7.63
C ASN A 125 0.54 2.50 -8.55
N LYS A 126 0.96 3.39 -9.43
CA LYS A 126 0.09 3.94 -10.48
C LYS A 126 -0.24 2.81 -11.45
N ASN A 127 -1.51 2.67 -11.78
CA ASN A 127 -1.90 1.80 -12.89
C ASN A 127 -1.41 2.45 -14.19
N ILE A 128 -0.46 1.79 -14.84
CA ILE A 128 0.11 2.21 -16.12
C ILE A 128 -0.44 1.36 -17.25
N SER A 129 -0.49 1.91 -18.47
CA SER A 129 -0.91 1.12 -19.64
C SER A 129 0.13 0.03 -19.96
N PRO A 130 -0.26 -1.05 -20.67
CA PRO A 130 0.70 -2.05 -21.14
C PRO A 130 1.85 -1.45 -21.98
N SER A 131 1.57 -0.41 -22.75
CA SER A 131 2.60 0.29 -23.54
C SER A 131 3.56 1.13 -22.68
N GLU A 132 3.07 1.73 -21.60
CA GLU A 132 3.92 2.42 -20.62
C GLU A 132 4.78 1.44 -19.83
N GLU A 133 4.21 0.31 -19.43
CA GLU A 133 4.90 -0.78 -18.74
C GLU A 133 6.01 -1.38 -19.62
N GLU A 134 5.71 -1.66 -20.90
CA GLU A 134 6.70 -2.12 -21.87
C GLU A 134 7.86 -1.12 -22.00
N LYS A 135 7.54 0.18 -22.11
CA LYS A 135 8.56 1.23 -22.21
C LYS A 135 9.40 1.33 -20.94
N PHE A 136 8.78 1.28 -19.77
CA PHE A 136 9.45 1.28 -18.48
C PHE A 136 10.40 0.07 -18.35
N ASN A 137 9.92 -1.12 -18.65
CA ASN A 137 10.70 -2.36 -18.57
C ASN A 137 11.84 -2.38 -19.62
N SER A 138 11.61 -1.85 -20.82
CA SER A 138 12.63 -1.71 -21.85
C SER A 138 13.78 -0.80 -21.39
N ILE A 139 13.48 0.36 -20.81
CA ILE A 139 14.50 1.26 -20.25
C ILE A 139 15.28 0.56 -19.14
N ARG A 140 14.57 -0.11 -18.22
CA ARG A 140 15.19 -0.86 -17.12
C ARG A 140 16.14 -1.94 -17.62
N LEU A 141 15.73 -2.69 -18.64
CA LEU A 141 16.54 -3.72 -19.27
C LEU A 141 17.79 -3.13 -19.91
N ILE A 142 17.65 -2.12 -20.78
CA ILE A 142 18.76 -1.50 -21.51
C ILE A 142 19.80 -0.91 -20.55
N VAL A 143 19.36 -0.18 -19.52
CA VAL A 143 20.27 0.38 -18.51
C VAL A 143 21.01 -0.74 -17.77
N SER A 144 20.30 -1.79 -17.35
CA SER A 144 20.92 -2.90 -16.63
C SER A 144 21.93 -3.66 -17.49
N GLN A 145 21.59 -3.94 -18.76
CA GLN A 145 22.48 -4.64 -19.69
C GLN A 145 23.72 -3.81 -20.00
N ASN A 146 23.56 -2.51 -20.28
CA ASN A 146 24.69 -1.63 -20.56
C ASN A 146 25.69 -1.57 -19.40
N ILE A 147 25.21 -1.46 -18.16
CA ILE A 147 26.09 -1.45 -16.99
C ILE A 147 26.74 -2.82 -16.77
N GLN A 148 26.01 -3.92 -16.95
CA GLN A 148 26.55 -5.27 -16.81
C GLN A 148 27.61 -5.60 -17.87
N GLU A 149 27.42 -5.20 -19.13
CA GLU A 149 28.40 -5.37 -20.20
C GLU A 149 29.70 -4.63 -19.87
N LYS A 150 29.60 -3.38 -19.41
CA LYS A 150 30.78 -2.61 -18.99
C LYS A 150 31.47 -3.22 -17.77
N LEU A 151 30.72 -3.78 -16.82
CA LEU A 151 31.28 -4.53 -15.68
C LEU A 151 32.07 -5.76 -16.16
N GLN A 152 31.53 -6.49 -17.15
CA GLN A 152 32.19 -7.69 -17.71
C GLN A 152 33.45 -7.36 -18.53
N MET A 153 33.51 -6.18 -19.13
CA MET A 153 34.70 -5.72 -19.87
C MET A 153 35.84 -5.23 -18.94
N GLN A 154 35.62 -5.11 -17.63
CA GLN A 154 36.69 -4.74 -16.71
C GLN A 154 37.69 -5.89 -16.54
N THR A 155 38.94 -5.62 -16.92
CA THR A 155 40.09 -6.49 -16.61
C THR A 155 40.31 -6.55 -15.09
N TRP A 156 40.81 -7.68 -14.58
CA TRP A 156 41.07 -7.88 -13.14
C TRP A 156 41.93 -6.77 -12.51
N GLU A 157 42.87 -6.19 -13.27
CA GLU A 157 43.73 -5.07 -12.83
C GLU A 157 42.98 -3.74 -12.63
N ASN A 158 41.83 -3.56 -13.29
CA ASN A 158 40.98 -2.35 -13.21
C ASN A 158 39.66 -2.61 -12.47
N TYR A 159 39.47 -3.83 -11.95
CA TYR A 159 38.25 -4.20 -11.23
C TYR A 159 38.22 -3.49 -9.88
N ASN A 160 37.34 -2.50 -9.77
CA ASN A 160 37.02 -1.87 -8.50
C ASN A 160 35.58 -2.23 -8.14
N PRO A 161 35.37 -3.15 -7.18
CA PRO A 161 34.02 -3.59 -6.78
C PRO A 161 33.18 -2.46 -6.15
N LYS A 162 33.81 -1.31 -5.82
CA LYS A 162 33.15 -0.13 -5.27
C LYS A 162 32.95 0.99 -6.30
N ALA A 163 33.46 0.85 -7.52
CA ALA A 163 33.28 1.87 -8.55
C ALA A 163 31.90 1.74 -9.19
N ASN A 164 31.10 2.81 -9.12
CA ASN A 164 29.86 2.90 -9.86
C ASN A 164 30.18 3.10 -11.34
N ILE A 165 29.84 2.12 -12.18
CA ILE A 165 30.04 2.21 -13.62
C ILE A 165 28.87 2.96 -14.25
N PRO A 166 29.11 4.10 -14.91
CA PRO A 166 28.04 4.84 -15.56
C PRO A 166 27.57 4.12 -16.84
N ALA A 167 26.27 4.11 -17.06
CA ALA A 167 25.65 3.80 -18.35
C ALA A 167 26.10 4.82 -19.42
N ASP A 168 25.98 4.41 -20.68
CA ASP A 168 26.18 5.32 -21.81
C ASP A 168 25.20 6.49 -21.80
N GLU A 169 25.63 7.61 -22.38
CA GLU A 169 24.90 8.88 -22.32
C GLU A 169 23.52 8.77 -22.99
N ASP A 170 23.42 8.04 -24.10
CA ASP A 170 22.16 7.82 -24.82
C ASP A 170 21.18 6.95 -23.99
N VAL A 171 21.68 5.92 -23.32
CA VAL A 171 20.90 5.05 -22.43
C VAL A 171 20.40 5.83 -21.21
N TYR A 172 21.27 6.63 -20.60
CA TYR A 172 20.92 7.53 -19.52
C TYR A 172 19.83 8.53 -19.94
N ASN A 173 20.00 9.20 -21.08
CA ASN A 173 19.05 10.22 -21.55
C ASN A 173 17.66 9.63 -21.81
N ARG A 174 17.54 8.38 -22.26
CA ARG A 174 16.22 7.71 -22.39
C ARG A 174 15.48 7.60 -21.05
N ALA A 175 16.20 7.32 -19.96
CA ALA A 175 15.60 7.27 -18.63
C ALA A 175 15.20 8.68 -18.15
N VAL A 176 16.04 9.69 -18.41
CA VAL A 176 15.74 11.10 -18.10
C VAL A 176 14.51 11.59 -18.86
N ASP A 177 14.42 11.29 -20.15
CA ASP A 177 13.29 11.67 -20.99
C ASP A 177 11.98 11.01 -20.52
N PHE A 178 12.05 9.73 -20.15
CA PHE A 178 10.90 9.03 -19.59
C PHE A 178 10.47 9.65 -18.26
N PHE A 179 11.42 9.94 -17.36
CA PHE A 179 11.16 10.65 -16.11
C PHE A 179 10.45 11.98 -16.36
N ASN A 180 11.01 12.84 -17.22
CA ASN A 180 10.44 14.15 -17.52
C ASN A 180 9.03 14.05 -18.13
N SER A 181 8.75 12.97 -18.88
CA SER A 181 7.44 12.75 -19.48
C SER A 181 6.37 12.21 -18.50
N LYS A 182 6.79 11.62 -17.37
CA LYS A 182 5.89 10.92 -16.44
C LYS A 182 5.80 11.56 -15.06
N PHE A 183 6.83 12.29 -14.64
CA PHE A 183 6.88 12.95 -13.36
C PHE A 183 5.78 14.01 -13.26
N ASP A 184 4.88 13.82 -12.30
CA ASP A 184 3.59 14.52 -12.23
C ASP A 184 3.25 15.01 -10.81
N LEU A 185 4.27 15.23 -9.99
CA LEU A 185 4.14 15.78 -8.65
C LEU A 185 4.25 17.31 -8.67
N GLU A 186 3.38 17.96 -7.90
CA GLU A 186 3.23 19.41 -7.81
C GLU A 186 3.29 19.88 -6.36
N LYS A 187 3.75 21.12 -6.13
CA LYS A 187 3.76 21.73 -4.80
C LYS A 187 2.33 22.01 -4.34
N GLY A 188 2.02 21.59 -3.12
CA GLY A 188 0.74 21.95 -2.50
C GLY A 188 0.22 20.90 -1.54
N ILE A 189 -1.07 21.05 -1.26
CA ILE A 189 -1.84 20.18 -0.38
C ILE A 189 -2.49 19.09 -1.23
N TYR A 190 -2.29 17.84 -0.82
CA TYR A 190 -2.88 16.67 -1.42
C TYR A 190 -3.93 16.11 -0.48
N ASN A 191 -5.12 15.83 -1.03
CA ASN A 191 -6.15 15.09 -0.33
C ASN A 191 -6.09 13.64 -0.80
N ALA A 192 -6.09 12.69 0.13
CA ALA A 192 -6.07 11.29 -0.23
C ALA A 192 -7.07 10.48 0.60
N PHE A 193 -7.50 9.36 0.06
CA PHE A 193 -8.27 8.39 0.83
C PHE A 193 -7.90 6.97 0.41
N VAL A 194 -7.83 6.10 1.40
CA VAL A 194 -7.66 4.66 1.21
C VAL A 194 -9.05 4.06 1.11
N GLU A 195 -9.32 3.36 0.02
CA GLU A 195 -10.54 2.60 -0.22
C GLU A 195 -10.21 1.11 -0.11
N VAL A 196 -10.98 0.39 0.71
CA VAL A 196 -10.90 -1.07 0.86
C VAL A 196 -12.19 -1.67 0.32
N SER A 197 -12.08 -2.43 -0.77
CA SER A 197 -13.21 -3.18 -1.33
C SER A 197 -13.30 -4.57 -0.70
N ILE A 198 -14.48 -4.89 -0.21
CA ILE A 198 -14.77 -6.18 0.42
C ILE A 198 -15.63 -7.00 -0.54
N ARG A 199 -15.27 -8.26 -0.79
CA ARG A 199 -15.95 -9.09 -1.80
C ARG A 199 -17.45 -9.21 -1.50
N ASN A 200 -18.28 -8.93 -2.51
CA ASN A 200 -19.74 -8.95 -2.45
C ASN A 200 -20.36 -8.00 -1.39
N LYS A 201 -19.62 -6.98 -0.97
CA LYS A 201 -20.03 -6.01 0.05
C LYS A 201 -19.66 -4.59 -0.41
N HIS A 202 -19.96 -3.59 0.42
CA HIS A 202 -19.62 -2.19 0.14
C HIS A 202 -18.13 -1.93 0.39
N SER A 203 -17.56 -0.95 -0.32
CA SER A 203 -16.24 -0.41 -0.01
C SER A 203 -16.30 0.43 1.27
N VAL A 204 -15.24 0.40 2.07
CA VAL A 204 -15.03 1.31 3.20
C VAL A 204 -13.84 2.20 2.88
N SER A 205 -13.89 3.47 3.28
CA SER A 205 -12.80 4.41 3.01
C SER A 205 -12.47 5.28 4.20
N GLU A 206 -11.21 5.72 4.26
CA GLU A 206 -10.69 6.63 5.28
C GLU A 206 -9.77 7.65 4.62
N SER A 207 -9.91 8.92 5.00
CA SER A 207 -9.25 10.05 4.33
C SER A 207 -8.20 10.75 5.17
N PHE A 208 -7.21 11.32 4.51
CA PHE A 208 -6.14 12.09 5.11
C PHE A 208 -5.58 13.11 4.11
N GLU A 209 -4.82 14.06 4.64
CA GLU A 209 -4.16 15.11 3.89
C GLU A 209 -2.64 15.04 4.08
N PHE A 210 -1.88 15.43 3.07
CA PHE A 210 -0.45 15.69 3.22
C PHE A 210 0.01 16.86 2.36
N THR A 211 1.14 17.48 2.73
CA THR A 211 1.67 18.64 2.02
C THR A 211 3.03 18.32 1.41
N LEU A 212 3.19 18.63 0.13
CA LEU A 212 4.47 18.59 -0.57
C LEU A 212 5.05 20.00 -0.72
N TYR A 213 6.28 20.16 -0.23
CA TYR A 213 7.08 21.37 -0.32
C TYR A 213 8.12 21.26 -1.42
N GLU A 214 8.67 22.41 -1.84
CA GLU A 214 9.63 22.50 -2.95
C GLU A 214 10.81 21.52 -2.81
N TYR A 215 11.36 21.43 -1.61
CA TYR A 215 12.53 20.59 -1.33
C TYR A 215 12.26 19.08 -1.52
N HIS A 216 11.01 18.62 -1.44
CA HIS A 216 10.66 17.24 -1.75
C HIS A 216 10.82 16.93 -3.24
N PHE A 217 10.41 17.85 -4.13
CA PHE A 217 10.58 17.66 -5.57
C PHE A 217 12.05 17.70 -5.96
N GLU A 218 12.81 18.63 -5.36
CA GLU A 218 14.26 18.71 -5.59
C GLU A 218 14.98 17.43 -5.14
N MET A 219 14.53 16.79 -4.05
CA MET A 219 15.04 15.47 -3.66
C MET A 219 14.77 14.40 -4.72
N ILE A 220 13.56 14.34 -5.30
CA ILE A 220 13.25 13.36 -6.36
C ILE A 220 14.04 13.67 -7.63
N LYS A 221 14.07 14.93 -8.07
CA LYS A 221 14.83 15.34 -9.26
C LYS A 221 16.33 15.06 -9.08
N ALA A 222 16.87 15.22 -7.88
CA ALA A 222 18.26 14.86 -7.59
C ALA A 222 18.55 13.35 -7.73
N GLN A 223 17.52 12.47 -7.72
CA GLN A 223 17.70 11.04 -8.03
C GLN A 223 17.95 10.79 -9.51
N VAL A 224 17.49 11.68 -10.41
CA VAL A 224 17.64 11.50 -11.86
C VAL A 224 19.10 11.37 -12.24
N ALA A 225 19.99 12.12 -11.60
CA ALA A 225 21.44 12.02 -11.82
C ALA A 225 22.00 10.61 -11.49
N ASP A 226 21.35 9.87 -10.58
CA ASP A 226 21.81 8.53 -10.19
C ASP A 226 21.34 7.43 -11.15
N TYR A 227 20.40 7.73 -12.06
CA TYR A 227 19.94 6.79 -13.09
C TYR A 227 21.09 6.31 -13.96
N ARG A 228 22.10 7.17 -14.16
CA ARG A 228 23.33 6.81 -14.87
C ARG A 228 24.05 5.63 -14.22
N TYR A 229 23.87 5.39 -12.93
CA TYR A 229 24.48 4.27 -12.21
C TYR A 229 23.48 3.15 -11.89
N GLY A 230 22.25 3.21 -12.43
CA GLY A 230 21.23 2.19 -12.25
C GLY A 230 20.37 2.30 -10.98
N PHE A 231 20.65 3.26 -10.09
CA PHE A 231 19.84 3.53 -8.89
C PHE A 231 18.45 4.03 -9.28
N GLY A 232 17.41 3.49 -8.66
CA GLY A 232 16.01 3.83 -8.99
C GLY A 232 15.49 3.23 -10.30
N ILE A 233 16.30 2.41 -10.97
CA ILE A 233 15.95 1.72 -12.22
C ILE A 233 15.89 0.20 -11.97
N TYR A 234 17.03 -0.40 -11.67
CA TYR A 234 17.10 -1.83 -11.29
C TYR A 234 17.78 -2.03 -9.93
N LEU A 235 18.56 -1.05 -9.47
CA LEU A 235 19.01 -0.95 -8.09
C LEU A 235 18.01 -0.14 -7.26
N PRO A 236 17.87 -0.42 -5.96
CA PRO A 236 17.04 0.39 -5.09
C PRO A 236 17.55 1.84 -5.04
N HIS A 237 16.67 2.80 -4.75
CA HIS A 237 17.08 4.18 -4.51
C HIS A 237 18.04 4.27 -3.33
N LEU A 238 18.96 5.23 -3.40
CA LEU A 238 19.79 5.59 -2.25
C LEU A 238 18.89 6.10 -1.11
N PRO A 239 19.07 5.60 0.15
CA PRO A 239 18.19 5.95 1.26
C PRO A 239 18.09 7.45 1.54
N ASN A 240 19.17 8.20 1.30
CA ASN A 240 19.24 9.65 1.52
C ASN A 240 18.45 10.48 0.51
N LYS A 241 17.90 9.86 -0.55
CA LYS A 241 17.05 10.55 -1.53
C LYS A 241 15.58 10.12 -1.45
N GLN A 242 15.23 9.27 -0.48
CA GLN A 242 13.85 8.94 -0.18
C GLN A 242 13.31 9.90 0.88
N PHE A 243 12.00 10.18 0.84
CA PHE A 243 11.37 11.03 1.85
C PHE A 243 9.99 10.50 2.21
N SER A 244 9.54 10.92 3.38
CA SER A 244 8.18 10.69 3.86
C SER A 244 7.63 11.98 4.41
N VAL A 245 6.34 12.20 4.21
CA VAL A 245 5.63 13.40 4.67
C VAL A 245 4.60 13.02 5.72
N LYS A 246 4.35 13.94 6.64
CA LYS A 246 3.40 13.73 7.74
C LYS A 246 1.97 13.80 7.21
N LEU A 247 1.15 12.85 7.64
CA LEU A 247 -0.27 12.82 7.37
C LEU A 247 -1.03 13.68 8.40
N GLN A 248 -2.08 14.34 7.94
CA GLN A 248 -3.02 15.08 8.76
C GLN A 248 -4.42 14.50 8.56
N PRO A 249 -5.24 14.38 9.61
CA PRO A 249 -6.64 14.03 9.45
C PRO A 249 -7.33 15.06 8.56
N ASN A 250 -8.08 14.57 7.58
CA ASN A 250 -8.94 15.44 6.79
C ASN A 250 -10.07 15.95 7.71
N LYS A 251 -10.26 17.26 7.80
CA LYS A 251 -11.21 17.89 8.72
C LYS A 251 -12.58 18.09 8.08
#